data_AF-A0AAD6GBC7-F1
#
_entry.id   AF-A0AAD6GBC7-F1
#
_cell.length_a   1.000
_cell.length_b   1.000
_cell.length_c   1.000
_cell.angle_alpha   90.00
_cell.angle_beta   90.00
_cell.angle_gamma   90.00
#
_symmetry.space_group_name_H-M   'P 1'
#
loop_
_entity.id
_entity.type
_entity.pdbx_description
1 polymer ?
#
loop_
_entity_poly.entity_id
_entity_poly.type
_entity_poly.pdbx_seq_one_letter_code
_entity_poly.pdbx_strand_id
1 'polypeptide(L)' 'MVKYDMAMRTLVITMIWMGMDSLHISALTEMPVRTINSIWARAIERGFDPSRRPVMICEAHVIDAPRSGRPKKERSEDLA' A
#
# COMPACT_ATOMS: atom_id res chain seq x y z
N MET A 1 -9.95 -8.48 8.76
CA MET A 1 -9.53 -9.11 7.50
C MET A 1 -8.71 -8.11 6.70
N VAL A 2 -7.42 -8.38 6.47
CA VAL A 2 -6.62 -7.60 5.53
C VAL A 2 -7.16 -7.96 4.14
N LYS A 3 -7.80 -7.00 3.45
CA LYS A 3 -8.56 -7.30 2.23
C LYS A 3 -7.67 -7.79 1.07
N TYR A 4 -6.38 -7.42 1.09
CA TYR A 4 -5.36 -7.84 0.13
C TYR A 4 -4.05 -8.04 0.86
N ASP A 5 -3.47 -9.24 0.79
CA ASP A 5 -2.22 -9.57 1.47
C ASP A 5 -1.00 -8.85 0.83
N MET A 6 0.17 -9.02 1.44
CA MET A 6 1.40 -8.39 0.95
C MET A 6 1.81 -8.92 -0.43
N ALA A 7 1.54 -10.21 -0.71
CA ALA A 7 1.85 -10.82 -1.99
C ALA A 7 1.03 -10.20 -3.13
N MET A 8 -0.28 -10.03 -2.94
CA MET A 8 -1.18 -9.40 -3.90
C MET A 8 -0.82 -7.94 -4.16
N ARG A 9 -0.42 -7.20 -3.12
CA ARG A 9 0.05 -5.81 -3.30
C ARG A 9 1.35 -5.76 -4.09
N THR A 10 2.28 -6.66 -3.79
CA THR A 10 3.54 -6.79 -4.53
C THR A 10 3.31 -7.15 -5.99
N LEU A 11 2.35 -8.07 -6.26
CA LEU A 11 1.94 -8.45 -7.61
C LEU A 11 1.42 -7.24 -8.39
N VAL A 12 0.53 -6.45 -7.80
CA VAL A 12 -0.02 -5.23 -8.41
C VAL A 12 1.08 -4.20 -8.73
N ILE A 13 1.99 -3.94 -7.78
CA ILE A 13 3.12 -3.02 -8.00
C ILE A 13 3.97 -3.50 -9.18
N THR A 14 4.25 -4.80 -9.23
CA THR A 14 5.05 -5.41 -10.30
C THR A 14 4.34 -5.28 -11.66
N MET A 15 3.03 -5.55 -11.74
CA MET A 15 2.26 -5.43 -12.97
C MET A 15 2.24 -3.99 -13.52
N ILE A 16 2.03 -3.00 -12.66
CA ILE A 16 2.08 -1.59 -13.06
C ILE A 16 3.49 -1.22 -13.53
N TRP A 17 4.52 -1.64 -12.79
CA TRP A 17 5.92 -1.39 -13.17
C TRP A 17 6.28 -1.98 -14.54
N MET A 18 5.70 -3.14 -14.89
CA MET A 18 5.83 -3.76 -16.21
C MET A 18 5.00 -3.06 -17.32
N GLY A 19 4.27 -1.99 -17.00
CA GLY A 19 3.50 -1.19 -17.96
C GLY A 19 2.07 -1.66 -18.20
N MET A 20 1.53 -2.54 -17.34
CA MET A 20 0.15 -3.00 -17.46
C MET A 20 -0.84 -1.94 -16.95
N ASP A 21 -1.95 -1.76 -17.68
CA ASP A 21 -2.99 -0.81 -17.31
C ASP A 21 -3.84 -1.28 -16.11
N SER A 22 -4.29 -0.34 -15.27
CA SER A 22 -5.06 -0.64 -14.07
C SER A 22 -6.40 -1.31 -14.35
N LEU A 23 -7.03 -1.10 -15.53
CA LEU A 23 -8.26 -1.82 -15.89
C LEU A 23 -7.98 -3.30 -16.18
N HIS A 24 -6.89 -3.59 -16.89
CA HIS A 24 -6.46 -4.97 -17.13
C HIS A 24 -6.09 -5.68 -15.83
N ILE A 25 -5.35 -5.02 -14.94
CA ILE A 25 -5.00 -5.57 -13.61
C ILE A 25 -6.27 -5.82 -12.80
N SER A 26 -7.26 -4.92 -12.87
CA SER A 26 -8.54 -5.07 -12.19
C SER A 26 -9.32 -6.28 -12.68
N ALA A 27 -9.35 -6.51 -13.99
CA ALA A 27 -9.98 -7.70 -14.57
C ALA A 27 -9.27 -9.01 -14.16
N LEU A 28 -7.94 -9.00 -14.04
CA LEU A 28 -7.15 -10.18 -13.66
C LEU A 28 -7.22 -10.52 -12.18
N THR A 29 -7.28 -9.51 -11.31
CA THR A 29 -7.17 -9.67 -9.85
C THR A 29 -8.49 -9.47 -9.11
N GLU A 30 -9.54 -9.07 -9.82
CA GLU A 30 -10.83 -8.62 -9.28
C GLU A 30 -10.72 -7.47 -8.25
N MET A 31 -9.58 -6.79 -8.22
CA MET A 31 -9.35 -5.65 -7.34
C MET A 31 -9.95 -4.39 -7.96
N PRO A 32 -10.67 -3.54 -7.19
CA PRO A 32 -11.13 -2.26 -7.71
C PRO A 32 -9.95 -1.41 -8.18
N VAL A 33 -10.08 -0.76 -9.34
CA VAL A 33 -9.06 0.16 -9.91
C VAL A 33 -8.57 1.19 -8.89
N ARG A 34 -9.48 1.74 -8.07
CA ARG A 34 -9.13 2.67 -6.99
C ARG A 34 -8.15 2.06 -5.98
N THR A 35 -8.32 0.79 -5.65
CA THR A 35 -7.42 0.07 -4.75
C THR A 35 -6.06 -0.15 -5.40
N ILE A 36 -6.03 -0.57 -6.66
CA ILE A 36 -4.80 -0.76 -7.44
C ILE A 36 -3.98 0.54 -7.45
N ASN A 37 -4.60 1.66 -7.83
CA ASN A 37 -3.95 2.96 -7.87
C ASN A 37 -3.47 3.41 -6.49
N SER A 38 -4.24 3.15 -5.43
CA SER A 38 -3.83 3.47 -4.05
C SER A 38 -2.64 2.63 -3.59
N ILE A 39 -2.51 1.38 -4.02
CA ILE A 39 -1.36 0.53 -3.68
C ILE A 39 -0.10 1.10 -4.32
N TRP A 40 -0.18 1.44 -5.62
CA TRP A 40 0.93 2.06 -6.33
C TRP A 40 1.36 3.38 -5.69
N ALA A 41 0.41 4.29 -5.45
CA ALA A 41 0.70 5.59 -4.84
C ALA A 41 1.39 5.44 -3.47
N ARG A 42 0.88 4.56 -2.61
CA ARG A 42 1.49 4.29 -1.30
C ARG A 42 2.88 3.68 -1.41
N ALA A 43 3.14 2.82 -2.38
CA ALA A 43 4.47 2.28 -2.59
C ALA A 43 5.47 3.40 -2.91
N ILE A 44 5.10 4.33 -3.80
CA ILE A 44 5.91 5.51 -4.14
C ILE A 44 6.11 6.41 -2.91
N GLU A 45 5.04 6.71 -2.15
CA GLU A 45 5.11 7.49 -0.91
C GLU A 45 6.06 6.88 0.13
N ARG A 46 6.25 5.56 0.11
CA ARG A 46 7.12 4.81 1.01
C ARG A 46 8.53 4.58 0.47
N GLY A 47 8.88 5.23 -0.65
CA GLY A 47 10.23 5.21 -1.20
C GLY A 47 10.48 4.13 -2.25
N PHE A 48 9.44 3.46 -2.78
CA PHE A 48 9.62 2.65 -3.97
C PHE A 48 10.00 3.54 -5.16
N ASP A 49 11.13 3.25 -5.79
CA ASP A 49 11.60 3.94 -6.99
C ASP A 49 11.42 3.04 -8.23
N PRO A 50 10.46 3.35 -9.13
CA PRO A 50 10.21 2.55 -10.34
C PRO A 50 11.31 2.71 -11.40
N SER A 51 12.14 3.74 -11.31
CA SER A 51 13.26 3.99 -12.24
C SER A 51 14.53 3.25 -11.83
N ARG A 52 14.66 2.86 -10.56
CA ARG A 52 15.81 2.12 -10.03
C ARG A 52 16.03 0.81 -10.77
N ARG A 53 17.31 0.49 -11.02
CA ARG A 53 17.77 -0.81 -11.53
C ARG A 53 18.90 -1.33 -10.62
N PRO A 54 18.84 -2.58 -10.15
CA PRO A 54 17.74 -3.55 -10.29
C PRO A 54 16.48 -3.10 -9.53
N VAL A 55 15.31 -3.58 -9.95
CA VAL A 55 14.05 -3.33 -9.24
C VAL A 55 14.14 -3.92 -7.84
N MET A 56 13.69 -3.15 -6.84
CA MET A 56 13.70 -3.58 -5.46
C MET A 56 12.37 -3.23 -4.80
N ILE A 57 11.58 -4.25 -4.50
CA ILE A 57 10.36 -4.14 -3.70
C ILE A 57 10.64 -4.84 -2.37
N CYS A 58 10.48 -4.14 -1.26
CA CYS A 58 10.62 -4.69 0.08
C CYS A 58 9.31 -4.57 0.86
N GLU A 59 9.22 -5.25 2.00
CA GLU A 59 8.02 -5.27 2.85
C GLU A 59 7.56 -3.86 3.26
N ALA A 60 8.51 -2.94 3.49
CA ALA A 60 8.22 -1.57 3.89
C ALA A 60 7.38 -0.81 2.85
N HIS A 61 7.46 -1.18 1.57
CA HIS A 61 6.64 -0.55 0.52
C HIS A 61 5.18 -1.02 0.57
N VAL A 62 4.92 -2.26 1.01
CA VAL A 62 3.60 -2.93 0.91
C VAL A 62 2.86 -3.06 2.23
N ILE A 63 3.57 -3.02 3.37
CA ILE A 63 2.97 -3.20 4.70
C ILE A 63 1.99 -2.08 5.03
N ASP A 64 0.81 -2.36 5.56
CA ASP A 64 -0.08 -1.27 5.99
C ASP A 64 0.58 -0.48 7.12
N ALA A 65 0.44 0.85 7.07
CA ALA A 65 0.91 1.67 8.19
C ALA A 65 0.12 1.29 9.45
N PRO A 66 0.74 1.34 10.64
CA PRO A 66 0.01 1.20 11.89
C PRO A 66 -1.21 2.10 11.85
N ARG A 67 -2.40 1.54 12.07
CA ARG A 67 -3.61 2.36 12.13
C ARG A 67 -3.44 3.29 13.32
N SER A 68 -3.28 4.59 13.05
CA SER A 68 -3.42 5.61 14.06
C SER A 68 -4.88 5.55 14.52
N GLY A 69 -5.15 4.71 15.52
CA GLY A 69 -6.47 4.66 16.15
C GLY A 69 -6.87 6.06 16.60
N ARG A 70 -8.15 6.24 16.92
CA ARG A 70 -8.62 7.50 17.51
C ARG A 70 -7.75 7.81 18.75
N PRO A 71 -7.09 8.98 18.82
CA PRO A 71 -6.36 9.38 20.03
C PRO A 71 -7.29 9.24 21.24
N LYS A 72 -6.87 8.51 22.28
CA LYS A 72 -7.60 8.47 23.54
C LYS A 72 -7.42 9.82 24.22
N LYS A 73 -8.52 10.42 24.69
CA LYS A 73 -8.50 11.63 25.51
C LYS A 73 -7.75 11.30 26.80
N GLU A 74 -6.58 11.90 27.00
CA GLU A 74 -5.88 11.84 28.29
C GLU A 74 -6.79 12.51 29.33
N ARG A 75 -7.11 11.79 30.41
CA ARG A 75 -7.65 12.42 31.61
C ARG A 75 -6.43 12.99 32.33
N SER A 76 -6.29 14.31 32.33
CA SER A 76 -5.44 15.00 33.29
C SER A 76 -5.98 14.69 34.68
N GLU A 77 -5.23 13.88 35.42
CA GLU A 77 -5.44 13.68 36.85
C GLU A 77 -4.86 14.92 37.51
N ASP A 78 -5.70 15.94 37.69
CA ASP A 78 -5.34 17.13 38.46
C ASP A 78 -5.10 16.67 39.91
N LEU A 79 -3.82 16.52 40.27
CA LEU A 79 -3.35 16.37 41.64
C LEU A 79 -3.74 17.64 42.41
N ALA A 80 -4.71 17.50 43.32
CA ALA A 80 -5.01 18.44 44.39
C ALA A 80 -5.12 17.67 45.71
#